data_AF-A0A845JVK6-F1
#
_entry.id   AF-A0A845JVK6-F1
#
_cell.length_a   1.000
_cell.length_b   1.000
_cell.length_c   1.000
_cell.angle_alpha   90.00
_cell.angle_beta   90.00
_cell.angle_gamma   90.00
#
_symmetry.space_group_name_H-M   'P 1'
#
loop_
_entity.id
_entity.type
_entity.pdbx_description
1 polymer ?
#
loop_
_entity_poly.entity_id
_entity_poly.type
_entity_poly.pdbx_seq_one_letter_code
_entity_poly.pdbx_strand_id
1 'polypeptide(L)'
;MKTALLFPPQWYPSQPYLALPTLKAHLESKGHEVDQFDFNIECYEVFLSREYLTHCVEIVRQRLSAPAYTTDEQEVKTVYRDILGDTDFLDSVLNEVEDAKCVMRDENRFFQFDTYKKAYTTLKISMKLISYAHYPSRLDLDSFFMMGNPEENLSGILSATADTVRNPFIHMYESYLLEKADWNDYGL
;
A
#
# COMPACT_ATOMS: atom_id res chain seq x y z
N MET A 1 22.50 16.81 14.02
CA MET A 1 22.04 15.62 13.28
C MET A 1 20.82 15.11 14.00
N LYS A 2 19.69 15.06 13.29
CA LYS A 2 18.43 14.57 13.81
C LYS A 2 18.44 13.05 13.81
N THR A 3 17.56 12.45 14.61
CA THR A 3 17.28 11.01 14.55
C THR A 3 15.95 10.80 13.84
N ALA A 4 15.91 10.00 12.79
CA ALA A 4 14.67 9.56 12.16
C ALA A 4 14.25 8.21 12.74
N LEU A 5 13.02 8.13 13.24
CA LEU A 5 12.37 6.88 13.63
C LEU A 5 11.33 6.52 12.57
N LEU A 6 11.57 5.44 11.83
CA LEU A 6 10.76 5.03 10.70
C LEU A 6 10.01 3.73 11.01
N PHE A 7 8.69 3.75 10.86
CA PHE A 7 7.87 2.54 10.86
C PHE A 7 7.57 2.14 9.42
N PRO A 8 8.17 1.03 8.92
CA PRO A 8 8.04 0.66 7.52
C PRO A 8 6.69 -0.03 7.24
N PRO A 9 6.17 0.05 6.01
CA PRO A 9 5.13 -0.86 5.53
C PRO A 9 5.70 -2.29 5.40
N GLN A 10 4.90 -3.35 5.45
CA GLN A 10 3.44 -3.37 5.56
C GLN A 10 3.00 -3.80 6.97
N TRP A 11 2.00 -3.13 7.53
CA TRP A 11 1.38 -3.47 8.80
C TRP A 11 -0.12 -3.12 8.80
N TYR A 12 -0.89 -3.80 9.63
CA TYR A 12 -2.34 -3.57 9.71
C TYR A 12 -2.65 -2.15 10.25
N PRO A 13 -3.34 -1.27 9.51
CA PRO A 13 -3.52 0.15 9.86
C PRO A 13 -4.16 0.40 11.23
N SER A 14 -5.01 -0.51 11.70
CA SER A 14 -5.71 -0.35 12.97
C SER A 14 -4.88 -0.82 14.17
N GLN A 15 -3.64 -1.29 13.96
CA GLN A 15 -2.74 -1.73 15.02
C GLN A 15 -1.57 -0.74 15.14
N PRO A 16 -1.66 0.28 16.02
CA PRO A 16 -0.62 1.29 16.15
C PRO A 16 0.69 0.69 16.70
N TYR A 17 1.82 1.09 16.11
CA TYR A 17 3.14 0.65 16.54
C TYR A 17 3.72 1.56 17.63
N LEU A 18 3.41 1.23 18.90
CA LEU A 18 3.71 2.07 20.06
C LEU A 18 5.21 2.17 20.44
N ALA A 19 6.08 1.36 19.83
CA ALA A 19 7.51 1.39 20.13
C ALA A 19 8.15 2.73 19.74
N LEU A 20 7.82 3.28 18.56
CA LEU A 20 8.38 4.55 18.09
C LEU A 20 7.99 5.77 18.93
N PRO A 21 6.71 6.02 19.27
CA PRO A 21 6.36 7.16 20.12
C PRO A 21 6.99 7.04 21.52
N THR A 22 7.12 5.82 22.05
CA THR A 22 7.81 5.57 23.32
C THR A 22 9.30 5.90 23.23
N LEU A 23 9.98 5.46 22.17
CA LEU A 23 11.39 5.73 21.93
C LEU A 23 11.66 7.21 21.66
N LYS A 24 10.80 7.87 20.88
CA LYS A 24 10.84 9.31 20.63
C LYS A 24 10.81 10.09 21.93
N ALA A 25 9.81 9.85 22.78
CA ALA A 25 9.69 10.53 24.07
C ALA A 25 10.92 10.32 24.96
N HIS A 26 11.47 9.10 24.97
CA HIS A 26 12.69 8.81 25.72
C HIS A 26 13.90 9.60 25.19
N LEU A 27 14.14 9.58 23.88
CA LEU A 27 15.26 10.28 23.25
C LEU A 27 15.16 11.80 23.41
N GLU A 28 13.96 12.36 23.23
CA GLU A 28 13.71 13.80 23.44
C GLU A 28 13.95 14.19 24.90
N SER A 29 13.59 13.33 25.88
CA SER A 29 13.90 13.56 27.29
C SER A 29 15.41 13.59 27.61
N LYS A 30 16.24 13.07 26.70
CA LYS A 30 17.71 13.10 26.77
C LYS A 30 18.32 14.21 25.93
N GLY A 31 17.51 15.08 25.32
CA GLY A 31 17.96 16.22 24.51
C GLY A 31 18.29 15.86 23.06
N HIS A 32 17.86 14.70 22.57
CA HIS A 32 17.96 14.38 21.14
C HIS A 32 16.79 15.00 20.37
N GLU A 33 17.06 15.51 19.17
CA GLU A 33 16.03 15.95 18.23
C GLU A 33 15.58 14.74 17.39
N VAL A 34 14.29 14.41 17.42
CA VAL A 34 13.75 13.17 16.84
C VAL A 34 12.50 13.43 16.01
N ASP A 35 12.55 13.04 14.75
CA ASP A 35 11.39 12.98 13.87
C ASP A 35 10.88 11.54 13.76
N GLN A 36 9.57 11.38 13.62
CA GLN A 36 8.91 10.09 13.47
C GLN A 36 8.16 10.06 12.14
N PHE A 37 8.32 8.96 11.41
CA PHE A 37 7.68 8.72 10.12
C PHE A 37 6.91 7.40 10.19
N ASP A 38 5.62 7.44 9.86
CA ASP A 38 4.77 6.25 9.75
C ASP A 38 4.55 5.95 8.27
N PHE A 39 5.57 5.37 7.64
CA PHE A 39 5.52 5.02 6.23
C PHE A 39 4.48 3.93 5.93
N ASN A 40 4.03 3.19 6.95
CA ASN A 40 2.93 2.27 6.79
C ASN A 40 1.62 3.01 6.48
N ILE A 41 1.18 3.91 7.35
CA ILE A 41 -0.06 4.68 7.12
C ILE A 41 0.07 5.59 5.90
N GLU A 42 1.24 6.18 5.68
CA GLU A 42 1.47 7.02 4.50
C GLU A 42 1.38 6.22 3.19
N CYS A 43 1.86 4.97 3.16
CA CYS A 43 1.64 4.09 2.01
C CYS A 43 0.15 3.89 1.75
N TYR A 44 -0.66 3.65 2.79
CA TYR A 44 -2.10 3.49 2.60
C TYR A 44 -2.80 4.74 2.12
N GLU A 45 -2.35 5.93 2.53
CA GLU A 45 -2.91 7.18 2.01
C GLU A 45 -2.75 7.28 0.50
N VAL A 46 -1.59 6.89 -0.02
CA VAL A 46 -1.30 6.91 -1.46
C VAL A 46 -2.00 5.74 -2.15
N PHE A 47 -1.81 4.50 -1.69
CA PHE A 47 -2.40 3.30 -2.28
C PHE A 47 -3.93 3.38 -2.41
N LEU A 48 -4.59 3.90 -1.37
CA LEU A 48 -6.05 4.05 -1.32
C LEU A 48 -6.50 5.45 -1.74
N SER A 49 -5.69 6.13 -2.56
CA SER A 49 -6.11 7.35 -3.24
C SER A 49 -6.76 7.03 -4.58
N ARG A 50 -7.70 7.87 -5.01
CA ARG A 50 -8.31 7.75 -6.34
C ARG A 50 -7.26 7.81 -7.45
N GLU A 51 -6.24 8.66 -7.29
CA GLU A 51 -5.16 8.82 -8.25
C GLU A 51 -4.38 7.52 -8.45
N TYR A 52 -3.89 6.92 -7.37
CA TYR A 52 -3.13 5.67 -7.44
C TYR A 52 -3.96 4.51 -7.96
N LEU A 53 -5.22 4.38 -7.51
CA LEU A 53 -6.11 3.32 -8.02
C LEU A 53 -6.40 3.49 -9.51
N THR A 54 -6.55 4.73 -10.00
CA THR A 54 -6.68 5.00 -11.44
C THR A 54 -5.41 4.56 -12.19
N HIS A 55 -4.23 4.84 -11.63
CA HIS A 55 -2.98 4.34 -12.18
C HIS A 55 -2.93 2.80 -12.23
N CYS A 56 -3.40 2.10 -11.18
CA CYS A 56 -3.52 0.65 -11.18
C CYS A 56 -4.45 0.12 -12.28
N VAL A 57 -5.57 0.82 -12.56
CA VAL A 57 -6.46 0.48 -13.69
C VAL A 57 -5.71 0.56 -15.02
N GLU A 58 -4.89 1.58 -15.22
CA GLU A 58 -4.06 1.70 -16.43
C GLU A 58 -3.05 0.56 -16.55
N ILE A 59 -2.38 0.18 -15.46
CA ILE A 59 -1.47 -0.99 -15.44
C ILE A 59 -2.22 -2.27 -15.83
N VAL A 60 -3.40 -2.50 -15.24
CA VAL A 60 -4.24 -3.67 -15.55
C VAL A 60 -4.65 -3.67 -17.03
N ARG A 61 -5.03 -2.52 -17.59
CA ARG A 61 -5.37 -2.37 -19.01
C ARG A 61 -4.18 -2.67 -19.93
N GLN A 62 -3.00 -2.14 -19.61
CA GLN A 62 -1.78 -2.42 -20.34
C GLN A 62 -1.44 -3.91 -20.32
N ARG A 63 -1.48 -4.54 -19.14
CA ARG A 63 -1.22 -5.99 -18.98
C ARG A 63 -2.23 -6.87 -19.70
N LEU A 64 -3.50 -6.47 -19.74
CA LEU A 64 -4.52 -7.18 -20.52
C LEU A 64 -4.22 -7.14 -22.02
N SER A 65 -3.69 -6.02 -22.53
CA SER A 65 -3.34 -5.85 -23.94
C SER A 65 -2.06 -6.59 -24.37
N ALA A 66 -1.12 -6.80 -23.44
CA ALA A 66 0.13 -7.50 -23.71
C ALA A 66 -0.10 -8.99 -24.01
N PRO A 67 0.69 -9.65 -24.86
CA PRO A 67 0.55 -11.10 -25.09
C PRO A 67 0.81 -11.89 -23.80
N ALA A 68 0.13 -13.03 -23.63
CA ALA A 68 0.37 -13.97 -22.53
C ALA A 68 0.95 -15.27 -23.06
N TYR A 69 2.04 -15.72 -22.43
CA TYR A 69 2.86 -16.84 -22.87
C TYR A 69 2.79 -18.04 -21.91
N THR A 70 2.29 -17.83 -20.69
CA THR A 70 2.12 -18.86 -19.67
C THR A 70 0.64 -19.05 -19.30
N THR A 71 0.30 -20.20 -18.69
CA THR A 71 -1.06 -20.49 -18.21
C THR A 71 -1.50 -19.46 -17.16
N ASP A 72 -0.64 -19.15 -16.19
CA ASP A 72 -0.92 -18.19 -15.12
C ASP A 72 -1.25 -16.79 -15.69
N GLU A 73 -0.52 -16.36 -16.72
CA GLU A 73 -0.79 -15.10 -17.43
C GLU A 73 -2.14 -15.11 -18.17
N GLN A 74 -2.56 -16.26 -18.71
CA GLN A 74 -3.88 -16.39 -19.35
C GLN A 74 -5.01 -16.39 -18.32
N GLU A 75 -4.82 -17.03 -17.17
CA GLU A 75 -5.79 -17.05 -16.09
C GLU A 75 -6.02 -15.65 -15.51
N VAL A 76 -4.94 -14.93 -15.18
CA VAL A 76 -5.06 -13.57 -14.62
C VAL A 76 -5.70 -12.59 -15.61
N LYS A 77 -5.49 -12.77 -16.92
CA LYS A 77 -6.16 -11.97 -17.96
C LYS A 77 -7.68 -12.11 -17.96
N THR A 78 -8.23 -13.24 -17.50
CA THR A 78 -9.68 -13.37 -17.30
C THR A 78 -10.14 -12.42 -16.20
N VAL A 79 -9.40 -12.36 -15.10
CA VAL A 79 -9.70 -11.43 -14.01
C VAL A 79 -9.54 -9.97 -14.45
N TYR A 80 -8.53 -9.65 -15.26
CA TYR A 80 -8.39 -8.30 -15.82
C TYR A 80 -9.59 -7.91 -16.69
N ARG A 81 -10.15 -8.84 -17.48
CA ARG A 81 -11.39 -8.60 -18.24
C ARG A 81 -12.57 -8.34 -17.32
N ASP A 82 -12.68 -9.07 -16.21
CA ASP A 82 -13.76 -8.90 -15.26
C ASP A 82 -13.65 -7.53 -14.54
N ILE A 83 -12.45 -7.13 -14.10
CA ILE A 83 -12.19 -5.83 -13.48
C ILE A 83 -12.58 -4.67 -14.43
N LEU A 84 -12.21 -4.77 -15.71
CA LEU A 84 -12.45 -3.72 -16.70
C LEU A 84 -13.83 -3.82 -17.36
N GLY A 85 -14.56 -4.91 -17.13
CA GLY A 85 -15.85 -5.20 -17.78
C GLY A 85 -17.04 -4.53 -17.09
N ASP A 86 -16.93 -4.27 -15.78
CA ASP A 86 -17.95 -3.56 -15.00
C ASP A 86 -17.45 -2.14 -14.63
N THR A 87 -17.61 -1.23 -15.59
CA THR A 87 -17.13 0.16 -15.46
C THR A 87 -17.86 0.92 -14.35
N ASP A 88 -19.16 0.68 -14.17
CA ASP A 88 -19.97 1.37 -13.17
C ASP A 88 -19.54 0.95 -11.75
N PHE A 89 -19.28 -0.33 -11.53
CA PHE A 89 -18.75 -0.82 -10.27
C PHE A 89 -17.33 -0.28 -10.00
N LEU A 90 -16.45 -0.31 -11.00
CA LEU A 90 -15.10 0.21 -10.87
C LEU A 90 -15.11 1.71 -10.50
N ASP A 91 -15.91 2.52 -11.21
CA ASP A 91 -16.07 3.94 -10.92
C ASP A 91 -16.65 4.17 -9.53
N SER A 92 -17.59 3.33 -9.08
CA SER A 92 -18.11 3.37 -7.71
C SER A 92 -17.00 3.15 -6.69
N VAL A 93 -16.12 2.15 -6.87
CA VAL A 93 -15.00 1.89 -5.95
C VAL A 93 -14.03 3.08 -5.93
N LEU A 94 -13.65 3.61 -7.10
CA LEU A 94 -12.72 4.73 -7.22
C LEU A 94 -13.25 6.01 -6.56
N ASN A 95 -14.56 6.24 -6.61
CA ASN A 95 -15.20 7.41 -6.00
C ASN A 95 -15.46 7.23 -4.49
N GLU A 96 -15.65 6.00 -4.02
CA GLU A 96 -15.98 5.71 -2.62
C GLU A 96 -14.75 5.49 -1.73
N VAL A 97 -13.55 5.24 -2.29
CA VAL A 97 -12.35 4.87 -1.49
C VAL A 97 -11.97 5.93 -0.44
N GLU A 98 -12.08 7.22 -0.77
CA GLU A 98 -11.74 8.30 0.15
C GLU A 98 -12.73 8.38 1.32
N ASP A 99 -14.03 8.30 1.03
CA ASP A 99 -15.04 8.25 2.08
C ASP A 99 -14.91 6.98 2.94
N ALA A 100 -14.54 5.85 2.34
CA ALA A 100 -14.26 4.62 3.07
C ALA A 100 -13.11 4.78 4.06
N LYS A 101 -12.03 5.49 3.69
CA LYS A 101 -10.97 5.89 4.64
C LYS A 101 -11.51 6.80 5.75
N CYS A 102 -12.37 7.77 5.41
CA CYS A 102 -12.98 8.65 6.41
C CYS A 102 -13.87 7.89 7.42
N VAL A 103 -14.64 6.89 6.98
CA VAL A 103 -15.41 6.02 7.89
C VAL A 103 -14.51 5.34 8.91
N MET A 104 -13.34 4.86 8.49
CA MET A 104 -12.39 4.19 9.38
C MET A 104 -11.82 5.12 10.47
N ARG A 105 -11.94 6.43 10.30
CA ARG A 105 -11.36 7.48 11.18
C ARG A 105 -12.41 8.25 11.98
N ASP A 106 -13.69 8.01 11.71
CA ASP A 106 -14.80 8.72 12.34
C ASP A 106 -15.45 7.81 13.37
N GLU A 107 -15.34 8.17 14.66
CA GLU A 107 -15.90 7.39 15.76
C GLU A 107 -17.40 7.10 15.62
N ASN A 108 -18.18 8.09 15.15
CA ASN A 108 -19.63 7.95 15.04
C ASN A 108 -20.01 6.98 13.92
N ARG A 109 -19.27 7.00 12.80
CA ARG A 109 -19.51 6.16 11.62
C ARG A 109 -18.89 4.76 11.75
N PHE A 110 -17.73 4.66 12.38
CA PHE A 110 -16.97 3.42 12.55
C PHE A 110 -17.77 2.34 13.27
N PHE A 111 -18.52 2.72 14.31
CA PHE A 111 -19.34 1.78 15.07
C PHE A 111 -20.71 1.47 14.46
N GLN A 112 -21.08 2.10 13.33
CA GLN A 112 -22.27 1.72 12.57
C GLN A 112 -21.92 0.55 11.65
N PHE A 113 -22.36 -0.66 12.02
CA PHE A 113 -21.94 -1.90 11.36
C PHE A 113 -22.11 -1.88 9.83
N ASP A 114 -23.25 -1.43 9.31
CA ASP A 114 -23.48 -1.40 7.86
C ASP A 114 -22.57 -0.40 7.15
N THR A 115 -22.34 0.76 7.76
CA THR A 115 -21.41 1.79 7.24
C THR A 115 -19.97 1.28 7.25
N TYR A 116 -19.53 0.70 8.37
CA TYR A 116 -18.23 0.08 8.50
C TYR A 116 -18.02 -1.04 7.49
N LYS A 117 -18.98 -1.96 7.38
CA LYS A 117 -18.90 -3.11 6.48
C LYS A 117 -18.77 -2.65 5.03
N LYS A 118 -19.54 -1.65 4.61
CA LYS A 118 -19.45 -1.08 3.26
C LYS A 118 -18.06 -0.49 3.03
N ALA A 119 -17.61 0.40 3.90
CA ALA A 119 -16.30 1.05 3.78
C ALA A 119 -15.16 0.03 3.78
N TYR A 120 -15.15 -0.92 4.72
CA TYR A 120 -14.12 -1.96 4.79
C TYR A 120 -14.10 -2.82 3.51
N THR A 121 -15.27 -3.14 2.96
CA THR A 121 -15.38 -3.86 1.69
C THR A 121 -14.78 -3.06 0.54
N THR A 122 -15.08 -1.76 0.44
CA THR A 122 -14.48 -0.85 -0.55
C THR A 122 -12.96 -0.82 -0.45
N LEU A 123 -12.41 -0.74 0.77
CA LEU A 123 -10.95 -0.77 0.99
C LEU A 123 -10.36 -2.12 0.55
N LYS A 124 -10.96 -3.25 0.93
CA LYS A 124 -10.49 -4.60 0.52
C LYS A 124 -10.54 -4.80 -0.99
N ILE A 125 -11.56 -4.30 -1.68
CA ILE A 125 -11.64 -4.35 -3.15
C ILE A 125 -10.54 -3.49 -3.77
N SER A 126 -10.30 -2.29 -3.23
CA SER A 126 -9.22 -1.40 -3.67
C SER A 126 -7.85 -2.07 -3.53
N MET A 127 -7.59 -2.74 -2.40
CA MET A 127 -6.35 -3.51 -2.21
C MET A 127 -6.20 -4.67 -3.21
N LYS A 128 -7.30 -5.35 -3.56
CA LYS A 128 -7.28 -6.38 -4.61
C LYS A 128 -6.91 -5.80 -5.98
N LEU A 129 -7.45 -4.62 -6.35
CA LEU A 129 -7.06 -3.95 -7.59
C LEU A 129 -5.56 -3.66 -7.63
N ILE A 130 -4.98 -3.18 -6.52
CA ILE A 130 -3.53 -2.97 -6.40
C ILE A 130 -2.77 -4.28 -6.55
N SER A 131 -3.22 -5.36 -5.90
CA SER A 131 -2.63 -6.70 -6.08
C SER A 131 -2.59 -7.13 -7.54
N TYR A 132 -3.66 -6.90 -8.31
CA TYR A 132 -3.71 -7.24 -9.72
C TYR A 132 -2.81 -6.34 -10.59
N ALA A 133 -2.62 -5.07 -10.22
CA ALA A 133 -1.63 -4.21 -10.86
C ALA A 133 -0.18 -4.70 -10.63
N HIS A 134 0.09 -5.36 -9.50
CA HIS A 134 1.41 -5.90 -9.14
C HIS A 134 1.49 -7.43 -9.16
N TYR A 135 0.55 -8.10 -9.84
CA TYR A 135 0.51 -9.56 -9.94
C TYR A 135 1.87 -10.11 -10.43
N PRO A 136 2.38 -11.22 -9.86
CA PRO A 136 1.73 -12.15 -8.93
C PRO A 136 1.80 -11.79 -7.44
N SER A 137 2.23 -10.58 -7.08
CA SER A 137 2.20 -10.15 -5.68
C SER A 137 0.78 -9.93 -5.19
N ARG A 138 0.57 -10.19 -3.89
CA ARG A 138 -0.71 -10.00 -3.21
C ARG A 138 -0.49 -9.05 -2.06
N LEU A 139 -1.14 -7.90 -2.12
CA LEU A 139 -1.13 -6.86 -1.11
C LEU A 139 -2.55 -6.69 -0.57
N ASP A 140 -2.66 -6.72 0.75
CA ASP A 140 -3.90 -6.51 1.47
C ASP A 140 -3.65 -5.68 2.73
N LEU A 141 -4.71 -5.26 3.43
CA LEU A 141 -4.61 -4.42 4.63
C LEU A 141 -3.73 -5.04 5.73
N ASP A 142 -3.63 -6.36 5.80
CA ASP A 142 -2.95 -7.09 6.87
C ASP A 142 -1.77 -7.95 6.37
N SER A 143 -1.52 -7.96 5.06
CA SER A 143 -0.51 -8.86 4.49
C SER A 143 0.09 -8.35 3.19
N PHE A 144 1.33 -8.76 2.94
CA PHE A 144 2.00 -8.63 1.65
C PHE A 144 2.72 -9.93 1.35
N PHE A 145 2.54 -10.43 0.13
CA PHE A 145 3.16 -11.66 -0.35
C PHE A 145 3.73 -11.43 -1.75
N MET A 146 4.98 -11.84 -1.95
CA MET A 146 5.61 -11.93 -3.26
C MET A 146 5.82 -13.40 -3.62
N MET A 147 5.53 -13.76 -4.87
CA MET A 147 5.70 -15.14 -5.35
C MET A 147 7.17 -15.60 -5.20
N GLY A 148 7.36 -16.78 -4.62
CA GLY A 148 8.66 -17.41 -4.43
C GLY A 148 9.31 -17.16 -3.07
N ASN A 149 8.58 -16.59 -2.10
CA ASN A 149 9.03 -16.31 -0.73
C ASN A 149 10.44 -15.69 -0.68
N PRO A 150 10.66 -14.55 -1.35
CA PRO A 150 11.99 -13.95 -1.46
C PRO A 150 12.64 -13.67 -0.10
N GLU A 151 11.86 -13.48 0.95
CA GLU A 151 12.31 -13.27 2.33
C GLU A 151 13.06 -14.44 2.96
N GLU A 152 12.98 -15.66 2.40
CA GLU A 152 13.63 -16.85 2.96
C GLU A 152 15.16 -16.83 2.80
N ASN A 153 15.72 -15.98 1.93
CA ASN A 153 17.18 -15.86 1.76
C ASN A 153 17.60 -14.49 1.21
N LEU A 154 18.87 -14.13 1.42
CA LEU A 154 19.42 -12.83 1.01
C LEU A 154 19.29 -12.56 -0.49
N SER A 155 19.54 -13.56 -1.34
CA SER A 155 19.44 -13.38 -2.80
C SER A 155 18.00 -13.08 -3.23
N GLY A 156 17.03 -13.73 -2.60
CA GLY A 156 15.60 -13.47 -2.80
C GLY A 156 15.23 -12.05 -2.39
N ILE A 157 15.65 -11.62 -1.20
CA ILE A 157 15.42 -10.26 -0.70
C ILE A 157 15.96 -9.22 -1.69
N LEU A 158 17.23 -9.35 -2.10
CA LEU A 158 17.86 -8.41 -3.03
C LEU A 158 17.13 -8.34 -4.37
N SER A 159 16.71 -9.50 -4.90
CA SER A 159 15.95 -9.57 -6.14
C SER A 159 14.58 -8.91 -6.00
N ALA A 160 13.88 -9.13 -4.88
CA ALA A 160 12.58 -8.55 -4.60
C ALA A 160 12.63 -7.03 -4.40
N THR A 161 13.70 -6.52 -3.80
CA THR A 161 13.92 -5.07 -3.64
C THR A 161 14.32 -4.35 -4.92
N ALA A 162 14.68 -5.09 -5.99
CA ALA A 162 14.96 -4.54 -7.31
C ALA A 162 13.80 -4.74 -8.31
N ASP A 163 12.75 -5.46 -7.94
CA ASP A 163 11.65 -5.83 -8.83
C ASP A 163 10.58 -4.75 -8.87
N THR A 164 10.72 -3.80 -9.79
CA THR A 164 9.80 -2.66 -9.96
C THR A 164 8.39 -3.05 -10.43
N VAL A 165 8.16 -4.32 -10.79
CA VAL A 165 6.88 -4.81 -11.29
C VAL A 165 6.08 -5.46 -10.17
N ARG A 166 6.72 -6.37 -9.43
CA ARG A 166 6.08 -7.16 -8.36
C ARG A 166 6.13 -6.46 -7.01
N ASN A 167 7.05 -5.53 -6.78
CA ASN A 167 7.16 -4.82 -5.51
C ASN A 167 6.52 -3.42 -5.63
N PRO A 168 5.30 -3.22 -5.09
CA PRO A 168 4.62 -1.93 -5.17
C PRO A 168 5.32 -0.84 -4.35
N PHE A 169 6.11 -1.22 -3.34
CA PHE A 169 6.72 -0.27 -2.42
C PHE A 169 7.88 0.51 -3.04
N ILE A 170 8.55 -0.01 -4.08
CA ILE A 170 9.66 0.71 -4.73
C ILE A 170 9.16 2.07 -5.23
N HIS A 171 8.07 2.07 -6.01
CA HIS A 171 7.46 3.30 -6.49
C HIS A 171 6.92 4.18 -5.35
N MET A 172 6.40 3.60 -4.27
CA MET A 172 5.96 4.37 -3.09
C MET A 172 7.11 5.13 -2.44
N TYR A 173 8.23 4.46 -2.19
CA TYR A 173 9.40 5.08 -1.60
C TYR A 173 9.95 6.16 -2.52
N GLU A 174 10.20 5.83 -3.78
CA GLU A 174 10.85 6.72 -4.76
C GLU A 174 10.02 7.95 -5.10
N SER A 175 8.69 7.83 -5.19
CA SER A 175 7.83 8.90 -5.70
C SER A 175 7.01 9.64 -4.64
N TYR A 176 6.90 9.13 -3.41
CA TYR A 176 5.99 9.72 -2.42
C TYR A 176 6.56 9.84 -1.01
N LEU A 177 7.37 8.87 -0.55
CA LEU A 177 7.81 8.85 0.85
C LEU A 177 9.16 9.52 1.06
N LEU A 178 10.13 9.28 0.16
CA LEU A 178 11.47 9.84 0.32
C LEU A 178 11.52 11.36 0.07
N GLU A 179 10.55 11.95 -0.61
CA GLU A 179 10.54 13.41 -0.82
C GLU A 179 10.06 14.21 0.41
N LYS A 180 9.60 13.53 1.47
CA LYS A 180 8.96 14.18 2.62
C LYS A 180 9.91 14.79 3.65
N ALA A 181 11.20 14.48 3.57
CA ALA A 181 12.21 14.99 4.49
C ALA A 181 13.50 15.29 3.75
N ASP A 182 14.24 16.30 4.23
CA ASP A 182 15.62 16.49 3.81
C ASP A 182 16.48 15.46 4.54
N TRP A 183 16.84 14.37 3.86
CA TRP A 183 17.60 13.28 4.46
C TRP A 183 19.02 13.68 4.91
N ASN A 184 19.52 14.82 4.42
CA ASN A 184 20.80 15.39 4.88
C ASN A 184 20.76 15.77 6.37
N ASP A 185 19.58 16.08 6.92
CA ASP A 185 19.42 16.38 8.36
C ASP A 185 19.77 15.19 9.27
N TYR A 186 19.74 13.98 8.70
CA TYR A 186 19.98 12.69 9.36
C TYR A 186 21.34 12.07 8.99
N GLY A 187 22.15 12.76 8.19
CA GLY A 187 23.49 12.30 7.80
C GLY A 187 23.51 11.26 6.67
N LEU A 188 22.49 11.25 5.80
CA LEU A 188 22.42 10.45 4.57
C LEU A 188 22.71 11.32 3.34
#